data_AF-A0AAX3XDC8-F1
#
_entry.id   AF-A0AAX3XDC8-F1
#
_cell.length_a   1.000
_cell.length_b   1.000
_cell.length_c   1.000
_cell.angle_alpha   90.00
_cell.angle_beta   90.00
_cell.angle_gamma   90.00
#
_symmetry.space_group_name_H-M   'P 1'
#
loop_
_entity.id
_entity.type
_entity.pdbx_description
1 polymer ?
#
loop_
_entity_poly.entity_id
_entity_poly.type
_entity_poly.pdbx_seq_one_letter_code
_entity_poly.pdbx_strand_id
1 'polypeptide(L)' 'MKVSIHYRVLSEFEYLDKSLIQGLKEKALECWFSGNQRFLMQTSESSYHFFDVVPHQTKSNCLVVRA' A
#
# COMPACT_ATOMS: atom_id res chain seq x y z
N MET A 1 -8.99 16.68 -3.44
CA MET A 1 -9.58 15.43 -3.98
C MET A 1 -9.31 14.33 -2.96
N LYS A 2 -10.32 13.54 -2.53
CA LYS A 2 -10.14 12.52 -1.48
C LYS A 2 -9.85 11.16 -2.14
N VAL A 3 -8.65 10.62 -1.93
CA VAL A 3 -8.25 9.28 -2.41
C VAL A 3 -8.42 8.29 -1.26
N SER A 4 -9.04 7.14 -1.55
CA SER A 4 -9.15 6.01 -0.60
C SER A 4 -8.11 4.94 -0.95
N ILE A 5 -7.53 4.30 0.06
CA ILE A 5 -6.58 3.21 -0.14
C ILE A 5 -7.16 1.94 0.48
N HIS A 6 -7.38 0.96 -0.37
CA HIS A 6 -7.61 -0.42 0.03
C HIS A 6 -6.30 -1.18 -0.07
N TYR A 7 -6.10 -2.11 0.84
CA TYR A 7 -4.94 -2.99 0.78
C TYR A 7 -5.43 -4.42 0.93
N ARG A 8 -4.85 -5.32 0.14
CA ARG A 8 -4.96 -6.75 0.34
C ARG A 8 -3.56 -7.22 0.63
N VAL A 9 -3.24 -7.27 1.91
CA VAL A 9 -1.98 -7.84 2.36
C VAL A 9 -2.18 -9.34 2.55
N LEU A 10 -1.19 -10.15 2.19
CA LEU A 10 -1.24 -11.60 2.40
C LEU A 10 -1.50 -11.92 3.88
N SER A 11 -2.00 -13.12 4.19
CA SER A 11 -2.29 -13.57 5.56
C SER A 11 -1.08 -13.43 6.52
N GLU A 12 0.13 -13.38 5.97
CA GLU A 12 1.40 -13.15 6.67
C GLU A 12 1.50 -11.76 7.33
N PHE A 13 0.55 -10.87 7.02
CA PHE A 13 0.51 -9.49 7.47
C PHE A 13 -0.75 -9.16 8.30
N GLU A 14 -1.50 -10.18 8.76
CA GLU A 14 -2.68 -10.01 9.63
C GLU A 14 -2.40 -9.23 10.91
N TYR A 15 -1.12 -9.09 11.29
CA TYR A 15 -0.64 -8.38 12.47
C TYR A 15 0.08 -7.06 12.18
N LEU A 16 -0.11 -6.46 10.98
CA LEU A 16 0.44 -5.13 10.72
C LEU A 16 -0.10 -4.13 11.77
N ASP A 17 0.80 -3.64 12.61
CA ASP A 17 0.49 -2.58 13.56
C ASP A 17 -0.07 -1.34 12.84
N LYS A 18 -0.90 -0.56 13.53
CA LYS A 18 -1.50 0.68 13.01
C LYS A 18 -0.45 1.62 12.42
N SER A 19 0.75 1.67 13.00
CA SER A 19 1.89 2.44 12.51
C SER A 19 2.33 2.00 11.11
N LEU A 20 2.46 0.69 10.87
CA LEU A 20 2.80 0.12 9.57
C LEU A 20 1.68 0.31 8.54
N ILE A 21 0.42 0.18 8.94
CA ILE A 21 -0.72 0.46 8.05
C ILE A 21 -0.72 1.92 7.59
N GLN A 22 -0.40 2.86 8.49
CA GLN A 22 -0.30 4.27 8.15
C GLN A 22 0.85 4.53 7.18
N GLY A 23 2.04 3.99 7.45
CA GLY A 23 3.20 4.09 6.57
C GLY A 23 2.95 3.47 5.18
N LEU A 24 2.22 2.35 5.11
CA LEU A 24 1.82 1.72 3.86
C LEU A 24 0.96 2.65 3.01
N LYS A 25 -0.01 3.33 3.63
CA LYS A 25 -0.89 4.28 2.93
C LYS A 25 -0.12 5.49 2.43
N GLU A 26 0.77 6.04 3.25
CA GLU A 26 1.60 7.19 2.88
C GLU A 26 2.51 6.86 1.69
N LYS A 27 3.26 5.75 1.76
CA LYS A 27 4.10 5.30 0.66
C LYS A 27 3.31 4.98 -0.60
N ALA A 28 2.11 4.40 -0.48
CA ALA A 28 1.27 4.11 -1.63
C ALA A 28 0.79 5.41 -2.32
N LEU A 29 0.45 6.45 -1.56
CA LEU A 29 0.12 7.77 -2.12
C LEU A 29 1.34 8.39 -2.81
N GLU A 30 2.50 8.41 -2.17
CA GLU A 30 3.74 8.95 -2.74
C GLU A 30 4.13 8.23 -4.04
N CYS A 31 4.04 6.91 -4.04
CA CYS A 31 4.27 6.07 -5.21
C CYS A 31 3.35 6.49 -6.37
N TRP A 32 2.05 6.59 -6.10
CA TRP A 32 1.05 6.99 -7.09
C TRP A 32 1.27 8.40 -7.65
N PHE A 33 1.52 9.38 -6.79
CA PHE A 33 1.75 10.76 -7.21
C PHE A 33 3.06 10.94 -7.98
N SER A 34 4.03 10.05 -7.76
CA SER A 34 5.30 10.02 -8.50
C SER A 34 5.18 9.28 -9.85
N GLY A 35 4.00 8.78 -10.21
CA GLY A 35 3.80 7.97 -11.41
C GLY A 35 4.38 6.55 -11.34
N ASN A 36 4.82 6.12 -10.16
CA ASN A 36 5.33 4.77 -9.93
C ASN A 36 4.18 3.82 -9.61
N GLN A 37 4.36 2.56 -9.96
CA GLN A 37 3.37 1.50 -9.71
C GLN A 37 3.80 0.53 -8.61
N ARG A 38 5.03 0.65 -8.09
CA ARG A 38 5.61 -0.27 -7.11
C ARG A 38 6.52 0.47 -6.13
N PHE A 39 6.49 0.09 -4.85
CA PHE A 39 7.43 0.57 -3.84
C PHE A 39 7.91 -0.56 -2.92
N LEU A 40 9.07 -0.35 -2.28
CA LEU A 40 9.61 -1.25 -1.27
C LEU A 40 9.30 -0.70 0.14
N MET A 41 8.81 -1.57 1.02
CA MET A 41 8.54 -1.22 2.42
C MET A 41 8.99 -2.31 3.36
N GLN A 42 9.57 -1.89 4.48
CA GLN A 42 9.92 -2.76 5.58
C GLN A 42 8.65 -3.11 6.37
N THR A 43 8.42 -4.39 6.61
CA THR A 43 7.22 -4.89 7.32
C THR A 43 7.57 -5.57 8.65
N SER A 44 8.85 -5.83 8.90
CA SER A 44 9.43 -6.23 10.18
C SER A 44 10.90 -5.81 10.22
N GLU A 45 11.58 -5.93 11.38
CA GLU A 45 12.98 -5.51 11.54
C GLU A 45 13.94 -6.09 10.49
N SER A 46 13.61 -7.23 9.89
CA SER A 46 14.47 -7.95 8.93
C SER A 46 13.79 -8.27 7.59
N SER A 47 12.54 -7.84 7.37
CA SER A 47 11.77 -8.20 6.17
C SER A 47 11.32 -6.98 5.38
N TYR A 48 11.59 -6.99 4.08
CA TYR A 48 11.11 -6.00 3.12
C TYR A 48 10.25 -6.68 2.07
N HIS A 49 9.17 -6.00 1.69
CA HIS A 49 8.24 -6.48 0.67
C HIS A 49 8.02 -5.41 -0.39
N PHE A 50 7.93 -5.85 -1.63
CA PHE A 50 7.46 -5.00 -2.71
C PHE A 50 5.95 -4.94 -2.67
N PHE A 51 5.42 -3.74 -2.87
CA PHE A 51 4.00 -3.50 -2.95
C PHE A 51 3.67 -2.82 -4.26
N ASP A 52 2.68 -3.36 -4.97
CA ASP A 52 2.12 -2.77 -6.18
C ASP A 52 0.94 -1.85 -5.82
N VAL A 53 0.91 -0.68 -6.45
CA VAL A 53 -0.16 0.33 -6.33
C VAL A 53 -0.87 0.44 -7.66
N VAL A 54 -2.13 0.01 -7.67
CA VAL A 54 -2.97 0.03 -8.88
C VAL A 54 -4.29 0.72 -8.61
N PRO A 55 -4.89 1.39 -9.61
CA PRO A 55 -6.24 1.92 -9.45
C PRO A 55 -7.23 0.78 -9.22
N HIS A 56 -8.22 1.03 -8.37
CA HIS A 56 -9.33 0.10 -8.16
C HIS A 56 -10.18 0.02 -9.43
N GLN A 57 -10.51 -1.19 -9.87
CA GLN A 57 -11.21 -1.40 -11.14
C GLN A 57 -12.64 -0.81 -11.13
N THR A 58 -13.33 -0.91 -10.01
CA THR A 58 -14.75 -0.50 -9.89
C THR A 58 -15.01 0.75 -9.04
N LYS A 59 -14.03 1.24 -8.27
CA LYS A 59 -14.21 2.38 -7.35
C LYS A 59 -13.36 3.54 -7.81
N SER A 60 -13.99 4.65 -8.20
CA SER A 60 -13.29 5.88 -8.56
C SER A 60 -12.51 6.43 -7.36
N ASN A 61 -11.34 7.02 -7.61
CA ASN A 61 -10.47 7.62 -6.59
C ASN A 61 -10.07 6.63 -5.47
N CYS A 62 -9.96 5.35 -5.82
CA CYS A 62 -9.53 4.30 -4.91
C CYS A 62 -8.28 3.63 -5.47
N LEU A 63 -7.25 3.50 -4.64
CA LEU A 63 -6.05 2.73 -4.95
C LEU A 63 -6.11 1.40 -4.20
N VAL A 64 -5.59 0.36 -4.84
CA VAL A 64 -5.39 -0.95 -4.25
C VAL A 64 -3.90 -1.20 -4.11
N VAL A 65 -3.48 -1.48 -2.88
CA VAL A 65 -2.11 -1.91 -2.55
C VAL A 65 -2.09 -3.43 -2.41
N ARG A 66 -1.16 -4.09 -3.10
CA ARG A 66 -1.00 -5.55 -3.11
C ARG A 66 0.46 -5.90 -2.82
N ALA A 67 0.69 -6.89 -1.97
CA ALA A 67 2.01 -7.52 -1.78
C ALA A 67 2.21 -8.64 -2.80
#